data_AF-A0A6A6ZT93-F1
#
_entry.id   AF-A0A6A6ZT93-F1
#
_cell.length_a   1.000
_cell.length_b   1.000
_cell.length_c   1.000
_cell.angle_alpha   90.00
_cell.angle_beta   90.00
_cell.angle_gamma   90.00
#
_symmetry.space_group_name_H-M   'P 1'
#
loop_
_entity.id
_entity.type
_entity.pdbx_description
1 polymer ?
#
loop_
_entity_poly.entity_id
_entity_poly.type
_entity_poly.pdbx_seq_one_letter_code
_entity_poly.pdbx_strand_id
1 'polypeptide(L)'
;MSREFVARILEPTHQRLQHIEINNLMQWSDADPPLPPFDSLQDLETHLTKVALVQVLPRTRLMAGALDPLIDCCSNLTSLRITTIGQYEGFTAHQNSRDDRMYESWARLLNSVRSHLRKFSFEQGVDRLKFERQAQQTTSRTSRSFINKMRPMDQLFVDWLLPVLLEAKWPEMRRMEIRGVGRCTKTYYHMWRPPVAQDMSEEDAIYDLSRRFGVGDWEVKVTRIAFTSRAKEKLKSLIGEASLILDEESEHDYEDLVCEDIGLIK
;
A
#
# COMPACT_ATOMS: atom_id res chain seq x y z
N MET A 1 5.23 -13.76 13.80
CA MET A 1 4.81 -13.15 15.08
C MET A 1 3.28 -13.12 15.07
N SER A 2 2.58 -13.69 16.06
CA SER A 2 1.13 -13.93 15.96
C SER A 2 0.28 -12.67 16.25
N ARG A 3 -0.96 -12.65 15.74
CA ARG A 3 -1.95 -11.58 16.01
C ARG A 3 -2.20 -11.39 17.51
N GLU A 4 -2.29 -12.48 18.25
CA GLU A 4 -2.50 -12.51 19.70
C GLU A 4 -1.34 -11.85 20.45
N PHE A 5 -0.12 -11.96 19.92
CA PHE A 5 1.06 -11.33 20.51
C PHE A 5 1.06 -9.81 20.31
N VAL A 6 0.73 -9.35 19.10
CA VAL A 6 0.56 -7.92 18.81
C VAL A 6 -0.54 -7.33 19.69
N ALA A 7 -1.67 -8.03 19.81
CA ALA A 7 -2.76 -7.64 20.71
C ALA A 7 -2.27 -7.51 22.17
N ARG A 8 -1.57 -8.53 22.69
CA ARG A 8 -1.11 -8.56 24.09
C ARG A 8 -0.06 -7.51 24.44
N ILE A 9 0.85 -7.16 23.52
CA ILE A 9 1.83 -6.10 23.77
C ILE A 9 1.15 -4.73 23.81
N LEU A 10 0.20 -4.55 22.90
CA LEU A 10 -0.38 -3.24 22.67
C LEU A 10 -1.55 -2.97 23.62
N GLU A 11 -2.22 -3.99 24.14
CA GLU A 11 -3.36 -3.85 25.06
C GLU A 11 -3.02 -3.07 26.34
N PRO A 12 -1.92 -3.33 27.09
CA PRO A 12 -1.58 -2.55 28.28
C PRO A 12 -1.04 -1.15 27.96
N THR A 13 -0.59 -0.92 26.73
CA THR A 13 0.17 0.28 26.36
C THR A 13 -0.56 1.19 25.39
N HIS A 14 -1.75 0.81 24.90
CA HIS A 14 -2.46 1.52 23.82
C HIS A 14 -2.72 3.00 24.09
N GLN A 15 -2.96 3.37 25.35
CA GLN A 15 -3.20 4.73 25.80
C GLN A 15 -1.90 5.54 25.91
N ARG A 16 -0.74 4.89 25.88
CA ARG A 16 0.58 5.55 25.92
C ARG A 16 1.24 5.58 24.55
N LEU A 17 0.72 4.84 23.57
CA LEU A 17 1.25 4.81 22.22
C LEU A 17 1.04 6.17 21.54
N GLN A 18 2.14 6.87 21.30
CA GLN A 18 2.15 8.15 20.58
C GLN A 18 2.61 8.00 19.13
N HIS A 19 3.37 6.94 18.84
CA HIS A 19 3.99 6.70 17.55
C HIS A 19 3.85 5.23 17.18
N ILE A 20 3.33 4.98 15.98
CA ILE A 20 3.29 3.65 15.37
C ILE A 20 3.92 3.74 13.99
N GLU A 21 4.89 2.87 13.74
CA GLU A 21 5.50 2.69 12.43
C GLU A 21 5.31 1.24 12.01
N ILE A 22 4.67 1.08 10.86
CA ILE A 22 4.31 -0.19 10.27
C ILE A 22 5.17 -0.35 9.04
N ASN A 23 6.25 -1.12 9.18
CA ASN A 23 7.15 -1.39 8.07
C ASN A 23 6.82 -2.73 7.45
N ASN A 24 6.31 -2.66 6.22
CA ASN A 24 6.00 -3.78 5.34
C ASN A 24 5.46 -4.99 6.12
N LEU A 25 4.19 -4.97 6.57
CA LEU A 25 3.57 -6.01 7.42
C LEU A 25 3.83 -7.47 6.99
N MET A 26 4.31 -7.70 5.77
CA MET A 26 4.90 -8.97 5.35
C MET A 26 6.09 -9.44 6.20
N GLN A 27 6.84 -8.55 6.86
CA GLN A 27 7.95 -8.86 7.79
C GLN A 27 7.47 -9.59 9.06
N TRP A 28 6.17 -9.52 9.34
CA TRP A 28 5.55 -10.15 10.49
C TRP A 28 4.95 -11.49 10.07
N SER A 29 5.78 -12.36 9.50
CA SER A 29 5.36 -13.70 9.11
C SER A 29 5.49 -14.67 10.30
N ASP A 30 4.83 -15.82 10.21
CA ASP A 30 4.97 -16.89 11.21
C ASP A 30 6.44 -17.29 11.35
N ALA A 31 6.80 -17.64 12.58
CA ALA A 31 8.09 -18.24 12.88
C ALA A 31 7.98 -19.76 12.71
N ASP A 32 9.07 -20.40 12.26
CA ASP A 32 9.27 -21.84 12.39
C ASP A 32 10.49 -22.09 13.31
N PRO A 33 10.29 -22.74 14.46
CA PRO A 33 9.00 -23.17 15.01
C PRO A 33 8.11 -21.97 15.44
N PRO A 34 6.77 -22.15 15.55
CA PRO A 34 5.87 -21.11 16.03
C PRO A 34 6.36 -20.53 17.37
N LEU A 35 6.35 -19.20 17.47
CA LEU A 35 6.75 -18.54 18.72
C LEU A 35 5.81 -18.96 19.86
N PRO A 36 6.35 -19.29 21.05
CA PRO A 36 5.52 -19.51 22.21
C PRO A 36 4.76 -18.22 22.58
N PRO A 37 3.62 -18.32 23.27
CA PRO A 37 2.96 -17.14 23.81
C PRO A 37 3.90 -16.43 24.80
N PHE A 38 3.98 -15.11 24.69
CA PHE A 38 4.75 -14.27 25.60
C PHE A 38 3.79 -13.37 26.37
N ASP A 39 4.11 -13.09 27.63
CA ASP A 39 3.34 -12.19 28.47
C ASP A 39 3.87 -10.75 28.42
N SER A 40 5.11 -10.56 27.94
CA SER A 40 5.73 -9.25 27.77
C SER A 40 6.70 -9.17 26.58
N LEU A 41 7.06 -7.95 26.18
CA LEU A 41 8.13 -7.69 25.19
C LEU A 41 9.49 -8.21 25.66
N GLN A 42 9.75 -8.17 26.96
CA GLN A 42 11.01 -8.59 27.55
C GLN A 42 11.18 -10.11 27.50
N ASP A 43 10.07 -10.87 27.55
CA ASP A 43 10.07 -12.31 27.36
C ASP A 43 10.41 -12.68 25.91
N LEU A 44 9.87 -11.94 24.94
CA LEU A 44 10.25 -12.11 23.53
C LEU A 44 11.73 -11.80 23.33
N GLU A 45 12.20 -10.65 23.79
CA GLU A 45 13.61 -10.25 23.66
C GLU A 45 14.52 -11.33 24.25
N THR A 46 14.22 -11.78 25.46
CA THR A 46 14.94 -12.86 26.14
C THR A 46 14.90 -14.16 25.34
N HIS A 47 13.76 -14.49 24.72
CA HIS A 47 13.62 -15.68 23.88
C HIS A 47 14.43 -15.58 22.59
N LEU A 48 14.35 -14.46 21.87
CA LEU A 48 15.13 -14.21 20.65
C LEU A 48 16.64 -14.21 20.92
N THR A 49 17.07 -13.72 22.08
CA THR A 49 18.48 -13.77 22.48
C THR A 49 18.96 -15.20 22.79
N LYS A 50 18.05 -16.10 23.17
CA LYS A 50 18.36 -17.49 23.54
C LYS A 50 18.21 -18.48 22.38
N VAL A 51 17.32 -18.20 21.42
CA VAL A 51 17.03 -19.10 20.31
C VAL A 51 17.80 -18.63 19.08
N ALA A 52 18.89 -19.34 18.76
CA ALA A 52 19.78 -18.99 17.64
C ALA A 52 19.17 -19.22 16.24
N LEU A 53 17.98 -19.80 16.13
CA LEU A 53 17.42 -20.27 14.84
C LEU A 53 15.88 -20.15 14.81
N VAL A 54 15.33 -18.96 15.05
CA VAL A 54 13.95 -18.69 14.62
C VAL A 54 14.00 -18.34 13.15
N GLN A 55 13.53 -19.24 12.28
CA GLN A 55 13.36 -18.90 10.87
C GLN A 55 12.02 -18.19 10.70
N VAL A 56 12.08 -16.95 10.23
CA VAL A 56 10.91 -16.21 9.78
C VAL A 56 10.45 -16.88 8.49
N LEU A 57 9.31 -17.58 8.50
CA LEU A 57 8.82 -18.28 7.33
C LEU A 57 8.40 -17.25 6.28
N PRO A 58 9.10 -17.12 5.15
CA PRO A 58 8.62 -16.23 4.10
C PRO A 58 7.27 -16.77 3.62
N ARG A 59 6.29 -15.87 3.45
CA ARG A 59 4.97 -16.12 2.83
C ARG A 59 3.85 -16.72 3.70
N THR A 60 3.98 -16.77 5.02
CA THR A 60 2.86 -17.22 5.87
C THR A 60 1.77 -16.15 6.12
N ARG A 61 2.03 -14.86 5.83
CA ARG A 61 1.02 -13.80 5.54
C ARG A 61 -0.27 -13.80 6.41
N LEU A 62 -0.16 -13.98 7.75
CA LEU A 62 -1.31 -14.03 8.67
C LEU A 62 -1.69 -12.68 9.34
N MET A 63 -1.16 -11.54 8.88
CA MET A 63 -1.31 -10.25 9.59
C MET A 63 -2.52 -9.40 9.20
N ALA A 64 -3.43 -9.91 8.34
CA ALA A 64 -4.69 -9.24 8.07
C ALA A 64 -5.51 -9.12 9.38
N GLY A 65 -5.85 -7.90 9.78
CA GLY A 65 -6.54 -7.62 11.04
C GLY A 65 -5.64 -7.65 12.29
N ALA A 66 -4.32 -7.63 12.13
CA ALA A 66 -3.38 -7.55 13.26
C ALA A 66 -3.45 -6.20 13.99
N LEU A 67 -3.87 -5.14 13.30
CA LEU A 67 -4.08 -3.83 13.89
C LEU A 67 -5.46 -3.66 14.51
N ASP A 68 -6.38 -4.61 14.29
CA ASP A 68 -7.75 -4.49 14.78
C ASP A 68 -7.86 -4.23 16.29
N PRO A 69 -7.02 -4.84 17.16
CA PRO A 69 -7.03 -4.55 18.60
C PRO A 69 -6.67 -3.09 18.95
N LEU A 70 -6.00 -2.36 18.04
CA LEU A 70 -5.63 -0.96 18.23
C LEU A 70 -6.73 0.02 17.83
N ILE A 71 -7.68 -0.42 17.01
CA ILE A 71 -8.77 0.42 16.52
C ILE A 71 -9.55 0.94 17.74
N ASP A 72 -9.77 2.26 17.78
CA ASP A 72 -10.45 2.98 18.86
C ASP A 72 -9.75 2.98 20.24
N CYS A 73 -8.63 2.27 20.39
CA CYS A 73 -7.87 2.17 21.64
C CYS A 73 -6.72 3.18 21.75
N CYS A 74 -6.23 3.69 20.62
CA CYS A 74 -5.02 4.51 20.54
C CYS A 74 -5.28 6.02 20.62
N SER A 75 -5.97 6.48 21.67
CA SER A 75 -6.41 7.89 21.81
C SER A 75 -5.28 8.93 21.88
N ASN A 76 -4.05 8.50 22.17
CA ASN A 76 -2.87 9.36 22.25
C ASN A 76 -1.95 9.23 21.03
N LEU A 77 -2.36 8.50 19.99
CA LEU A 77 -1.53 8.32 18.79
C LEU A 77 -1.44 9.62 18.00
N THR A 78 -0.24 10.19 17.93
CA THR A 78 -0.01 11.44 17.20
C THR A 78 0.73 11.23 15.88
N SER A 79 1.34 10.06 15.68
CA SER A 79 2.11 9.74 14.48
C SER A 79 1.84 8.32 14.02
N LEU A 80 1.44 8.17 12.76
CA LEU A 80 1.24 6.88 12.10
C LEU A 80 2.03 6.88 10.79
N ARG A 81 2.95 5.92 10.66
CA ARG A 81 3.68 5.65 9.42
C ARG A 81 3.35 4.24 8.94
N ILE A 82 2.97 4.11 7.68
CA ILE A 82 2.72 2.84 7.01
C ILE A 82 3.61 2.80 5.77
N THR A 83 4.54 1.86 5.73
CA THR A 83 5.32 1.55 4.54
C THR A 83 4.98 0.13 4.08
N THR A 84 4.85 -0.08 2.78
CA THR A 84 4.51 -1.39 2.22
C THR A 84 5.21 -1.64 0.89
N ILE A 85 5.61 -2.88 0.63
CA ILE A 85 6.14 -3.29 -0.68
C ILE A 85 5.08 -4.17 -1.34
N GLY A 86 4.59 -3.73 -2.50
CA GLY A 86 3.56 -4.46 -3.23
C GLY A 86 4.08 -5.70 -3.94
N GLN A 87 4.15 -6.86 -3.27
CA GLN A 87 4.13 -8.14 -3.99
C GLN A 87 2.68 -8.56 -4.23
N TYR A 88 2.01 -7.96 -5.22
CA TYR A 88 0.65 -8.39 -5.56
C TYR A 88 0.67 -9.81 -6.13
N GLU A 89 0.20 -10.77 -5.34
CA GLU A 89 0.08 -12.17 -5.74
C GLU A 89 -1.10 -12.30 -6.70
N GLY A 90 -0.80 -12.44 -7.99
CA GLY A 90 -1.72 -12.99 -8.98
C GLY A 90 -2.91 -12.10 -9.37
N PHE A 91 -3.00 -11.82 -10.66
CA PHE A 91 -4.08 -11.06 -11.32
C PHE A 91 -5.48 -11.71 -11.27
N THR A 92 -5.71 -12.74 -10.46
CA THR A 92 -7.04 -13.36 -10.36
C THR A 92 -7.94 -12.42 -9.56
N ALA A 93 -8.74 -11.66 -10.31
CA ALA A 93 -9.66 -10.61 -9.87
C ALA A 93 -10.68 -10.99 -8.77
N HIS A 94 -10.61 -12.20 -8.20
CA HIS A 94 -11.60 -12.79 -7.31
C HIS A 94 -11.03 -13.37 -6.01
N GLN A 95 -9.74 -13.17 -5.66
CA GLN A 95 -9.15 -13.88 -4.51
C GLN A 95 -8.18 -13.13 -3.57
N ASN A 96 -7.94 -11.82 -3.69
CA ASN A 96 -7.08 -11.11 -2.71
C ASN A 96 -7.86 -10.49 -1.53
N SER A 97 -8.77 -11.27 -0.94
CA SER A 97 -9.47 -10.91 0.31
C SER A 97 -8.54 -10.55 1.47
N ARG A 98 -7.25 -10.88 1.38
CA ARG A 98 -6.24 -10.60 2.41
C ARG A 98 -5.68 -9.19 2.30
N ASP A 99 -5.24 -8.77 1.12
CA ASP A 99 -4.73 -7.42 0.93
C ASP A 99 -5.86 -6.40 1.15
N ASP A 100 -7.09 -6.74 0.71
CA ASP A 100 -8.29 -5.99 1.04
C ASP A 100 -8.47 -5.85 2.56
N ARG A 101 -8.49 -6.95 3.32
CA ARG A 101 -8.63 -6.91 4.78
C ARG A 101 -7.50 -6.14 5.47
N MET A 102 -6.29 -6.20 4.93
CA MET A 102 -5.15 -5.46 5.47
C MET A 102 -5.34 -3.96 5.28
N TYR A 103 -5.65 -3.52 4.05
CA TYR A 103 -5.93 -2.12 3.75
C TYR A 103 -7.19 -1.61 4.46
N GLU A 104 -8.21 -2.46 4.61
CA GLU A 104 -9.39 -2.19 5.43
C GLU A 104 -9.01 -1.95 6.90
N SER A 105 -8.18 -2.82 7.48
CA SER A 105 -7.69 -2.66 8.86
C SER A 105 -6.88 -1.37 9.02
N TRP A 106 -6.04 -1.02 8.04
CA TRP A 106 -5.31 0.26 8.01
C TRP A 106 -6.24 1.46 7.94
N ALA A 107 -7.25 1.39 7.07
CA ALA A 107 -8.25 2.44 6.90
C ALA A 107 -9.06 2.65 8.19
N ARG A 108 -9.47 1.57 8.86
CA ARG A 108 -10.18 1.65 10.13
C ARG A 108 -9.32 2.22 11.25
N LEU A 109 -8.07 1.78 11.38
CA LEU A 109 -7.12 2.36 12.34
C LEU A 109 -6.95 3.86 12.07
N LEU A 110 -6.64 4.22 10.82
CA LEU A 110 -6.45 5.60 10.38
C LEU A 110 -7.67 6.48 10.68
N ASN A 111 -8.88 5.96 10.48
CA ASN A 111 -10.13 6.65 10.82
C ASN A 111 -10.27 6.86 12.33
N SER A 112 -10.01 5.82 13.14
CA SER A 112 -10.16 5.88 14.60
C SER A 112 -9.26 6.94 15.25
N VAL A 113 -8.11 7.23 14.65
CA VAL A 113 -7.13 8.20 15.19
C VAL A 113 -7.25 9.60 14.57
N ARG A 114 -8.19 9.82 13.64
CA ARG A 114 -8.32 11.05 12.83
C ARG A 114 -8.33 12.33 13.66
N SER A 115 -9.00 12.31 14.82
CA SER A 115 -9.23 13.50 15.65
C SER A 115 -7.96 14.02 16.33
N HIS A 116 -6.93 13.19 16.50
CA HIS A 116 -5.71 13.54 17.24
C HIS A 116 -4.41 13.24 16.48
N LEU A 117 -4.49 12.65 15.29
CA LEU A 117 -3.33 12.36 14.48
C LEU A 117 -2.69 13.65 13.94
N ARG A 118 -1.40 13.85 14.25
CA ARG A 118 -0.63 15.03 13.85
C ARG A 118 0.27 14.77 12.65
N LYS A 119 0.73 13.52 12.50
CA LYS A 119 1.60 13.08 11.42
C LYS A 119 1.06 11.79 10.82
N PHE A 120 0.84 11.80 9.51
CA PHE A 120 0.52 10.59 8.75
C PHE A 120 1.51 10.45 7.62
N SER A 121 2.08 9.25 7.46
CA SER A 121 2.92 8.91 6.31
C SER A 121 2.46 7.56 5.76
N PHE A 122 2.14 7.54 4.47
CA PHE A 122 1.90 6.34 3.71
C PHE A 122 2.89 6.27 2.55
N GLU A 123 3.60 5.17 2.44
CA GLU A 123 4.53 4.93 1.35
C GLU A 123 4.35 3.52 0.81
N GLN A 124 4.19 3.42 -0.50
CA GLN A 124 4.22 2.13 -1.18
C GLN A 124 5.44 2.03 -2.10
N GLY A 125 6.25 1.02 -1.88
CA GLY A 125 7.38 0.67 -2.72
C GLY A 125 6.94 0.06 -4.05
N VAL A 126 7.79 0.21 -5.06
CA VAL A 126 7.58 -0.41 -6.38
C VAL A 126 8.25 -1.80 -6.40
N ASP A 127 7.49 -2.88 -6.60
CA ASP A 127 8.07 -4.17 -7.02
C ASP A 127 8.40 -4.10 -8.52
N ARG A 128 9.48 -3.40 -8.87
CA ARG A 128 9.90 -3.17 -10.26
C ARG A 128 10.20 -4.49 -10.97
N LEU A 129 10.86 -5.42 -10.27
CA LEU A 129 11.33 -6.70 -10.81
C LEU A 129 10.21 -7.68 -11.23
N LYS A 130 9.02 -7.64 -10.62
CA LYS A 130 7.87 -8.45 -11.09
C LYS A 130 7.02 -7.73 -12.14
N PHE A 131 6.84 -6.41 -12.02
CA PHE A 131 6.01 -5.67 -12.96
C PHE A 131 6.59 -5.69 -14.39
N GLU A 132 7.91 -5.58 -14.52
CA GLU A 132 8.58 -5.65 -15.82
C GLU A 132 8.50 -7.05 -16.44
N ARG A 133 8.66 -8.12 -15.63
CA ARG A 133 8.53 -9.50 -16.12
C ARG A 133 7.10 -9.84 -16.58
N GLN A 134 6.07 -9.32 -15.91
CA GLN A 134 4.66 -9.54 -16.30
C GLN A 134 4.22 -8.71 -17.51
N ALA A 135 4.69 -7.46 -17.61
CA ALA A 135 4.43 -6.62 -18.78
C ALA A 135 5.04 -7.22 -20.07
N GLN A 136 6.15 -7.95 -19.95
CA GLN A 136 6.78 -8.66 -21.06
C GLN A 136 6.05 -9.96 -21.46
N GLN A 137 5.32 -10.61 -20.54
CA GLN A 137 4.60 -11.86 -20.82
C GLN A 137 3.20 -11.66 -21.40
N THR A 138 2.61 -10.46 -21.27
CA THR A 138 1.23 -10.15 -21.69
C THR A 138 1.12 -9.58 -23.11
N THR A 139 2.20 -9.59 -23.89
CA THR A 139 2.21 -9.17 -25.31
C THR A 139 1.48 -10.13 -26.27
N SER A 140 0.67 -11.08 -25.77
CA SER A 140 -0.15 -11.93 -26.63
C SER A 140 -1.36 -11.14 -27.14
N ARG A 141 -1.37 -10.94 -28.47
CA ARG A 141 -2.18 -10.02 -29.29
C ARG A 141 -3.71 -10.10 -29.18
N THR A 142 -4.31 -10.89 -28.30
CA THR A 142 -5.72 -11.32 -28.46
C THR A 142 -6.68 -10.98 -27.32
N SER A 143 -6.26 -10.40 -26.20
CA SER A 143 -7.21 -10.14 -25.11
C SER A 143 -7.48 -8.66 -24.87
N ARG A 144 -8.52 -8.15 -25.54
CA ARG A 144 -9.13 -6.83 -25.30
C ARG A 144 -9.81 -6.71 -23.92
N SER A 145 -9.74 -7.70 -23.04
CA SER A 145 -10.43 -7.69 -21.73
C SER A 145 -9.54 -7.35 -20.53
N PHE A 146 -8.22 -7.23 -20.69
CA PHE A 146 -7.30 -6.91 -19.58
C PHE A 146 -7.01 -5.40 -19.42
N ILE A 147 -7.86 -4.57 -20.01
CA ILE A 147 -7.65 -3.16 -20.37
C ILE A 147 -7.76 -2.16 -19.20
N ASN A 148 -8.07 -2.58 -17.97
CA ASN A 148 -8.67 -1.68 -16.97
C ASN A 148 -7.94 -1.45 -15.64
N LYS A 149 -6.72 -1.93 -15.37
CA LYS A 149 -6.24 -1.93 -13.98
C LYS A 149 -5.10 -0.95 -13.73
N MET A 150 -5.34 0.02 -12.84
CA MET A 150 -4.29 0.66 -12.04
C MET A 150 -3.37 -0.41 -11.44
N ARG A 151 -2.20 -0.03 -10.91
CA ARG A 151 -1.42 -1.00 -10.12
C ARG A 151 -2.33 -1.55 -9.02
N PRO A 152 -2.34 -2.86 -8.75
CA PRO A 152 -3.28 -3.41 -7.78
C PRO A 152 -3.22 -2.75 -6.40
N MET A 153 -2.03 -2.33 -5.94
CA MET A 153 -1.85 -1.59 -4.69
C MET A 153 -2.39 -0.16 -4.75
N ASP A 154 -2.32 0.49 -5.92
CA ASP A 154 -3.00 1.78 -6.15
C ASP A 154 -4.52 1.59 -6.00
N GLN A 155 -5.06 0.51 -6.55
CA GLN A 155 -6.49 0.21 -6.43
C GLN A 155 -6.89 -0.01 -4.97
N LEU A 156 -6.12 -0.79 -4.20
CA LEU A 156 -6.35 -0.99 -2.76
C LEU A 156 -6.28 0.33 -1.98
N PHE A 157 -5.34 1.21 -2.31
CA PHE A 157 -5.27 2.54 -1.71
C PHE A 157 -6.53 3.35 -2.03
N VAL A 158 -6.97 3.35 -3.30
CA VAL A 158 -8.17 4.07 -3.77
C VAL A 158 -9.43 3.52 -3.11
N ASP A 159 -9.53 2.21 -2.92
CA ASP A 159 -10.73 1.55 -2.40
C ASP A 159 -10.86 1.71 -0.88
N TRP A 160 -9.74 1.70 -0.14
CA TRP A 160 -9.78 1.63 1.33
C TRP A 160 -9.24 2.87 2.05
N LEU A 161 -8.08 3.39 1.64
CA LEU A 161 -7.42 4.49 2.36
C LEU A 161 -7.91 5.86 1.89
N LEU A 162 -8.03 6.05 0.58
CA LEU A 162 -8.45 7.33 0.00
C LEU A 162 -9.83 7.80 0.51
N PRO A 163 -10.85 6.94 0.67
CA PRO A 163 -12.14 7.36 1.22
C PRO A 163 -12.00 7.94 2.63
N VAL A 164 -11.22 7.28 3.50
CA VAL A 164 -10.96 7.75 4.87
C VAL A 164 -10.22 9.07 4.87
N LEU A 165 -9.27 9.27 3.95
CA LEU A 165 -8.55 10.54 3.81
C LEU A 165 -9.47 11.69 3.38
N LEU A 166 -10.49 11.40 2.57
CA LEU A 166 -11.38 12.38 1.94
C LEU A 166 -12.73 12.57 2.65
N GLU A 167 -13.03 11.79 3.68
CA GLU A 167 -14.34 11.80 4.34
C GLU A 167 -14.55 13.06 5.20
N ALA A 168 -13.58 13.43 6.02
CA ALA A 168 -13.71 14.50 7.01
C ALA A 168 -12.40 15.26 7.24
N LYS A 169 -12.49 16.35 8.01
CA LYS A 169 -11.34 17.19 8.37
C LYS A 169 -10.36 16.47 9.29
N TRP A 170 -9.11 16.90 9.23
CA TRP A 170 -8.02 16.40 10.07
C TRP A 170 -7.57 17.50 11.06
N PRO A 171 -8.27 17.66 12.20
CA PRO A 171 -8.19 18.87 13.02
C PRO A 171 -6.80 19.13 13.63
N GLU A 172 -6.07 18.08 13.98
CA GLU A 172 -4.75 18.17 14.62
C GLU A 172 -3.58 17.94 13.65
N MET A 173 -3.87 17.73 12.35
CA MET A 173 -2.86 17.37 11.37
C MET A 173 -1.86 18.50 11.16
N ARG A 174 -0.58 18.13 11.16
CA ARG A 174 0.54 19.04 10.88
C ARG A 174 1.31 18.63 9.64
N ARG A 175 1.36 17.33 9.35
CA ARG A 175 2.08 16.78 8.20
C ARG A 175 1.44 15.49 7.71
N MET A 176 1.11 15.46 6.42
CA MET A 176 0.62 14.29 5.73
C MET A 176 1.50 13.99 4.51
N GLU A 177 1.97 12.76 4.40
CA GLU A 177 2.82 12.30 3.30
C GLU A 177 2.20 11.06 2.66
N ILE A 178 2.03 11.10 1.35
CA ILE A 178 1.56 9.96 0.57
C ILE A 178 2.53 9.82 -0.61
N ARG A 179 3.29 8.73 -0.61
CA ARG A 179 4.37 8.47 -1.55
C ARG A 179 4.16 7.14 -2.28
N GLY A 180 4.66 7.08 -3.51
CA GLY A 180 4.56 5.89 -4.35
C GLY A 180 3.16 5.63 -4.91
N VAL A 181 2.16 6.48 -4.64
CA VAL A 181 0.77 6.37 -5.13
C VAL A 181 0.53 7.43 -6.18
N GLY A 182 0.05 7.05 -7.37
CA GLY A 182 -0.56 8.07 -8.23
C GLY A 182 -0.50 7.85 -9.72
N ARG A 183 0.44 7.08 -10.28
CA ARG A 183 0.55 7.01 -11.74
C ARG A 183 0.87 5.62 -12.27
N CYS A 184 -0.14 4.99 -12.87
CA CYS A 184 0.04 3.77 -13.65
C CYS A 184 0.02 4.13 -15.14
N THR A 185 1.19 4.42 -15.68
CA THR A 185 1.38 4.53 -17.12
C THR A 185 1.71 3.15 -17.63
N LYS A 186 0.80 2.51 -18.38
CA LYS A 186 1.08 1.45 -19.37
C LYS A 186 -0.21 0.70 -19.70
N THR A 187 -1.05 1.31 -20.51
CA THR A 187 -1.77 0.51 -21.49
C THR A 187 -1.57 1.13 -22.86
N TYR A 188 -1.01 0.34 -23.77
CA TYR A 188 -0.87 0.67 -25.17
C TYR A 188 -2.02 0.01 -25.92
N TYR A 189 -2.87 0.81 -26.54
CA TYR A 189 -3.81 0.30 -27.52
C TYR A 189 -3.30 0.59 -28.91
N HIS A 190 -3.31 -0.44 -29.75
CA HIS A 190 -3.17 -0.28 -31.18
C HIS A 190 -4.57 -0.18 -31.77
N MET A 191 -4.87 0.97 -32.35
CA MET A 191 -6.14 1.21 -33.01
C MET A 191 -5.91 1.43 -34.49
N TRP A 192 -6.61 0.65 -35.31
CA TRP A 192 -6.64 0.82 -36.77
C TRP A 192 -7.38 2.11 -37.20
N ARG A 193 -8.04 2.79 -36.25
CA ARG A 193 -8.75 4.06 -36.45
C ARG A 193 -8.30 5.07 -35.40
N PRO A 194 -8.42 6.39 -35.68
CA PRO A 194 -8.27 7.40 -34.64
C PRO A 194 -9.23 7.13 -33.46
N PRO A 195 -8.76 7.26 -32.21
CA PRO A 195 -9.65 7.19 -31.05
C PRO A 195 -10.68 8.34 -31.10
N VAL A 196 -11.93 8.02 -30.77
CA VAL A 196 -13.00 9.02 -30.62
C VAL A 196 -13.12 9.45 -29.16
N ALA A 197 -13.82 10.55 -28.88
CA ALA A 197 -13.99 11.07 -27.52
C ALA A 197 -14.55 10.02 -26.52
N GLN A 198 -15.41 9.11 -26.99
CA GLN A 198 -15.94 8.02 -26.16
C GLN A 198 -14.88 6.97 -25.80
N ASP A 199 -13.82 6.81 -26.60
CA ASP A 199 -12.68 5.95 -26.29
C ASP A 199 -11.77 6.59 -25.22
N MET A 200 -12.00 7.88 -24.88
CA MET A 200 -11.19 8.71 -24.00
C MET A 200 -12.01 9.37 -22.87
N SER A 201 -12.91 8.62 -22.25
CA SER A 201 -13.88 9.15 -21.29
C SER A 201 -13.57 8.86 -19.81
N GLU A 202 -12.43 8.24 -19.50
CA GLU A 202 -12.06 7.96 -18.11
C GLU A 202 -11.62 9.27 -17.41
N GLU A 203 -12.36 9.68 -16.37
CA GLU A 203 -12.12 10.94 -15.62
C GLU A 203 -10.72 10.96 -14.95
N ASP A 204 -10.19 9.78 -14.66
CA ASP A 204 -8.93 9.52 -13.99
C ASP A 204 -7.81 9.11 -14.95
N ALA A 205 -7.97 9.31 -16.26
CA ALA A 205 -6.94 8.94 -17.24
C ALA A 205 -6.44 10.13 -18.09
N ILE A 206 -5.13 10.13 -18.36
CA ILE A 206 -4.49 10.98 -19.37
C ILE A 206 -4.21 10.11 -20.59
N TYR A 207 -4.62 10.61 -21.76
CA TYR A 207 -4.41 9.96 -23.05
C TYR A 207 -3.33 10.70 -23.84
N ASP A 208 -2.31 9.98 -24.28
CA ASP A 208 -1.27 10.44 -25.19
C ASP A 208 -1.40 9.67 -26.51
N LEU A 209 -1.57 10.41 -27.61
CA LEU A 209 -1.92 9.87 -28.92
C LEU A 209 -0.74 10.09 -29.87
N SER A 210 -0.22 9.00 -30.44
CA SER A 210 0.75 9.10 -31.50
C SER A 210 0.36 8.22 -32.70
N ARG A 211 0.69 8.69 -33.91
CA ARG A 211 0.49 7.92 -35.14
C ARG A 211 1.79 7.18 -35.46
N ARG A 212 1.71 5.87 -35.65
CA ARG A 212 2.90 5.10 -36.05
C ARG A 212 3.22 5.35 -37.51
N PHE A 213 4.44 5.81 -37.76
CA PHE A 213 4.97 5.97 -39.12
C PHE A 213 5.02 4.61 -39.83
N GLY A 214 4.51 4.56 -41.07
CA GLY A 214 4.61 3.39 -41.96
C GLY A 214 3.49 2.34 -41.86
N VAL A 215 2.71 2.29 -40.77
CA VAL A 215 1.67 1.25 -40.58
C VAL A 215 0.25 1.82 -40.65
N GLY A 216 0.07 3.12 -40.42
CA GLY A 216 -1.24 3.78 -40.44
C GLY A 216 -2.01 3.67 -39.12
N ASP A 217 -1.51 2.89 -38.16
CA ASP A 217 -2.11 2.67 -36.84
C ASP A 217 -1.89 3.83 -35.88
N TRP A 218 -2.82 3.96 -34.94
CA TRP A 218 -2.75 4.85 -33.79
C TRP A 218 -2.26 4.08 -32.57
N GLU A 219 -1.32 4.68 -31.88
CA GLU A 219 -0.84 4.27 -30.57
C GLU A 219 -1.45 5.20 -29.52
N VAL A 220 -2.27 4.61 -28.65
CA VAL A 220 -2.91 5.29 -27.53
C VAL A 220 -2.22 4.85 -26.26
N LYS A 221 -1.51 5.78 -25.62
CA LYS A 221 -0.90 5.59 -24.31
C LYS A 221 -1.83 6.14 -23.25
N VAL A 222 -2.32 5.26 -22.39
CA VAL A 222 -3.18 5.63 -21.27
C VAL A 222 -2.40 5.62 -19.97
N THR A 223 -2.47 6.73 -19.26
CA THR A 223 -1.93 6.93 -17.92
C THR A 223 -3.10 7.09 -16.96
N ARG A 224 -3.34 6.10 -16.10
CA ARG A 224 -4.35 6.20 -15.04
C ARG A 224 -3.77 6.82 -13.78
N ILE A 225 -4.54 7.70 -13.16
CA ILE A 225 -4.16 8.50 -12.00
C ILE A 225 -4.92 8.00 -10.77
N ALA A 226 -4.24 7.26 -9.91
CA ALA A 226 -4.85 6.74 -8.68
C ALA A 226 -5.27 7.86 -7.73
N PHE A 227 -4.46 8.92 -7.64
CA PHE A 227 -4.73 10.07 -6.81
C PHE A 227 -5.03 11.30 -7.68
N THR A 228 -6.30 11.43 -8.09
CA THR A 228 -6.73 12.48 -9.03
C THR A 228 -6.53 13.89 -8.48
N SER A 229 -6.36 14.90 -9.35
CA SER A 229 -6.20 16.30 -8.93
C SER A 229 -7.34 16.77 -8.03
N ARG A 230 -8.58 16.38 -8.34
CA ARG A 230 -9.77 16.67 -7.53
C ARG A 230 -9.66 16.08 -6.12
N ALA A 231 -9.19 14.84 -6.00
CA ALA A 231 -8.97 14.20 -4.71
C ALA A 231 -7.83 14.89 -3.94
N LYS A 232 -6.73 15.29 -4.62
CA LYS A 232 -5.62 16.05 -4.02
C LYS A 232 -6.08 17.39 -3.47
N GLU A 233 -6.88 18.13 -4.24
CA GLU A 233 -7.48 19.42 -3.82
C GLU A 233 -8.44 19.24 -2.64
N LYS A 234 -9.31 18.23 -2.71
CA LYS A 234 -10.22 17.90 -1.60
C LYS A 234 -9.43 17.58 -0.33
N LEU A 235 -8.42 16.71 -0.40
CA LEU A 235 -7.57 16.39 0.75
C LEU A 235 -6.90 17.64 1.32
N LYS A 236 -6.31 18.48 0.46
CA LYS A 236 -5.70 19.75 0.86
C LYS A 236 -6.67 20.65 1.63
N SER A 237 -7.93 20.72 1.21
CA SER A 237 -8.97 21.48 1.92
C SER A 237 -9.33 20.89 3.29
N LEU A 238 -9.21 19.57 3.46
CA LEU A 238 -9.58 18.85 4.70
C LEU A 238 -8.48 18.90 5.78
N ILE A 239 -7.21 18.97 5.38
CA ILE A 239 -6.07 19.07 6.29
C ILE A 239 -5.73 20.53 6.67
N GLY A 240 -6.28 21.52 5.96
CA GLY A 240 -6.08 22.94 6.23
C GLY A 240 -4.65 23.42 5.96
N GLU A 241 -4.00 23.99 6.97
CA GLU A 241 -2.65 24.56 6.88
C GLU A 241 -1.52 23.51 7.02
N ALA A 242 -1.88 22.24 7.23
CA ALA A 242 -0.90 21.16 7.36
C ALA A 242 -0.03 21.00 6.11
N SER A 243 1.23 20.59 6.30
CA SER A 243 2.11 20.24 5.20
C SER A 243 1.60 18.99 4.49
N LEU A 244 1.37 19.06 3.18
CA LEU A 244 0.97 17.93 2.34
C LEU A 244 2.07 17.62 1.33
N ILE A 245 2.63 16.42 1.41
CA ILE A 245 3.59 15.90 0.45
C ILE A 245 2.91 14.76 -0.30
N LEU A 246 2.77 14.93 -1.61
CA LEU A 246 2.24 13.92 -2.50
C LEU A 246 3.31 13.62 -3.53
N ASP A 247 3.82 12.39 -3.51
CA ASP A 247 4.82 11.94 -4.47
C ASP A 247 4.32 10.66 -5.14
N GLU A 248 4.44 10.59 -6.46
CA GLU A 248 4.06 9.40 -7.21
C GLU A 248 5.13 8.32 -7.10
N GLU A 249 6.36 8.71 -6.74
CA GLU A 249 7.49 7.82 -6.51
C GLU A 249 7.64 7.52 -5.00
N SER A 250 8.13 6.33 -4.68
CA SER A 250 8.57 6.01 -3.33
C SER A 250 9.90 6.71 -3.06
N GLU A 251 10.14 7.12 -1.82
CA GLU A 251 11.43 7.66 -1.41
C GLU A 251 12.45 6.54 -1.21
N HIS A 252 11.99 5.38 -0.75
CA HIS A 252 12.84 4.22 -0.50
C HIS A 252 12.87 3.29 -1.72
N ASP A 253 14.07 2.84 -2.06
CA ASP A 253 14.26 1.67 -2.91
C ASP A 253 14.12 0.42 -2.04
N TYR A 254 13.01 -0.27 -2.21
CA TYR A 254 12.70 -1.44 -1.41
C TYR A 254 13.32 -2.73 -1.99
N GLU A 255 14.07 -2.66 -3.09
CA GLU A 255 14.79 -3.80 -3.65
C GLU A 255 15.90 -4.30 -2.70
N ASP A 256 16.56 -3.39 -1.98
CA ASP A 256 17.61 -3.75 -1.01
C ASP A 256 17.05 -4.56 0.18
N LEU A 257 15.82 -4.25 0.61
CA LEU A 257 15.15 -4.97 1.70
C LEU A 257 14.83 -6.42 1.35
N VAL A 258 14.63 -6.75 0.07
CA VAL A 258 14.39 -8.15 -0.35
C VAL A 258 15.69 -8.98 -0.29
N CYS A 259 16.86 -8.34 -0.40
CA CYS A 259 18.15 -9.02 -0.45
C CYS A 259 18.75 -9.25 0.95
N GLU A 260 18.50 -8.34 1.90
CA GLU A 260 18.96 -8.49 3.29
C GLU A 260 18.05 -9.42 4.12
N ASP A 261 16.75 -9.48 3.83
CA ASP A 261 15.75 -10.22 4.63
C ASP A 261 15.57 -11.71 4.26
N ILE A 262 16.47 -12.31 3.45
CA ILE A 262 16.48 -13.78 3.24
C ILE A 262 17.11 -14.53 4.44
N GLY A 263 17.30 -13.87 5.59
CA GLY A 263 17.67 -14.54 6.83
C GLY A 263 19.14 -14.94 6.92
N LEU A 264 20.05 -14.17 6.31
CA LEU A 264 21.47 -14.24 6.64
C LEU A 264 21.87 -12.96 7.37
N ILE A 265 21.48 -12.90 8.65
CA ILE A 265 22.13 -12.03 9.62
C ILE A 265 23.61 -12.44 9.65
N LYS A 266 24.53 -11.50 9.42
CA LYS A 266 25.96 -11.69 9.75
C LYS A 266 26.18 -11.56 11.24
#